data_AF-A0A2M9ZQY6-F1
#
_entry.id   AF-A0A2M9ZQY6-F1
#
_cell.length_a   1.000
_cell.length_b   1.000
_cell.length_c   1.000
_cell.angle_alpha   90.00
_cell.angle_beta   90.00
_cell.angle_gamma   90.00
#
_symmetry.space_group_name_H-M   'P 1'
#
loop_
_entity.id
_entity.type
_entity.pdbx_description
1 polymer ?
#
loop_
_entity_poly.entity_id
_entity_poly.type
_entity_poly.pdbx_seq_one_letter_code
_entity_poly.pdbx_strand_id
1 'polypeptide(L)'
;MIFDKKYRQKMRPYFCATHRLFVRKSLLFCLVLLLVSNCAVFNRNNTPLLVKVEENLIPEETLSKIAASPFYITVGILAGLIDMIIIHPAIRIPNAARDTVDALWTPSPETGYVTRMAFMPFTIILTPFFFTGDWLFRSMFDVNGNPDQSRSVSKEIPVIPDNIDIELVISQKNANEIHRWLQYKASDQDNETVRKIFDLFIEDYRLRQASFQLLSNSEQRFQKNEDFLISYLNRNRDLDYTLTYAFELRKSKAASAAMLKLVTTQKLTNEAANRYIDSIFKIKDPQHIQILLDKLRSK
;
A
#
# COMPACT_ATOMS: atom_id res chain seq x y z
N MET A 1 16.74 52.15 53.41
CA MET A 1 15.88 51.99 52.22
C MET A 1 15.11 50.67 52.36
N ILE A 2 13.97 50.73 53.04
CA ILE A 2 13.15 49.57 53.40
C ILE A 2 12.06 49.48 52.33
N PHE A 3 12.31 48.71 51.27
CA PHE A 3 11.25 48.39 50.33
C PHE A 3 10.40 47.25 50.90
N ASP A 4 9.21 47.67 51.30
CA ASP A 4 8.10 46.97 51.92
C ASP A 4 7.79 45.60 51.27
N LYS A 5 7.99 44.52 52.04
CA LYS A 5 7.63 43.13 51.66
C LYS A 5 6.13 42.97 51.36
N LYS A 6 5.28 43.90 51.78
CA LYS A 6 3.82 43.82 51.66
C LYS A 6 3.31 43.96 50.22
N TYR A 7 4.09 44.56 49.31
CA TYR A 7 3.72 44.66 47.89
C TYR A 7 4.01 43.39 47.07
N ARG A 8 4.85 42.48 47.58
CA ARG A 8 5.25 41.27 46.83
C ARG A 8 4.21 40.15 46.85
N GLN A 9 3.21 40.21 47.72
CA GLN A 9 2.20 39.16 47.89
C GLN A 9 0.92 39.40 47.09
N LYS A 10 0.65 40.62 46.63
CA LYS A 10 -0.59 40.97 45.91
C LYS A 10 -0.49 40.84 44.37
N MET A 11 0.71 40.67 43.80
CA MET A 11 0.91 40.54 42.35
C MET A 11 1.11 39.11 41.84
N ARG A 12 1.19 38.10 42.72
CA ARG A 12 1.32 36.69 42.29
C ARG A 12 0.10 36.09 41.55
N PRO A 13 -1.18 36.48 41.78
CA PRO A 13 -2.28 35.83 41.07
C PRO A 13 -2.43 36.30 39.61
N TYR A 14 -1.95 37.50 39.25
CA TYR A 14 -2.10 38.04 37.90
C TYR A 14 -1.09 37.48 36.89
N PHE A 15 0.12 37.14 37.34
CA PHE A 15 1.16 36.59 36.47
C PHE A 15 0.89 35.15 36.03
N CYS A 16 0.13 34.37 36.81
CA CYS A 16 -0.16 32.97 36.48
C CYS A 16 -1.32 32.84 35.46
N ALA A 17 -2.28 33.76 35.47
CA ALA A 17 -3.44 33.71 34.57
C ALA A 17 -3.09 34.09 33.12
N THR A 18 -2.23 35.11 32.93
CA THR A 18 -1.80 35.56 31.58
C THR A 18 -0.90 34.54 30.89
N HIS A 19 -0.03 33.84 31.64
CA HIS A 19 0.82 32.80 31.09
C HIS A 19 0.02 31.58 30.58
N ARG A 20 -1.05 31.15 31.29
CA ARG A 20 -1.90 30.04 30.84
C ARG A 20 -2.66 30.36 29.54
N LEU A 21 -3.12 31.59 29.38
CA LEU A 21 -3.78 32.04 28.14
C LEU A 21 -2.81 32.09 26.95
N PHE A 22 -1.58 32.55 27.18
CA PHE A 22 -0.55 32.59 26.15
C PHE A 22 -0.12 31.19 25.70
N VAL A 23 0.15 30.27 26.64
CA VAL A 23 0.51 28.88 26.32
C VAL A 23 -0.61 28.18 25.56
N ARG A 24 -1.88 28.37 25.93
CA ARG A 24 -3.03 27.77 25.22
C ARG A 24 -3.16 28.29 23.78
N LYS A 25 -2.98 29.60 23.56
CA LYS A 25 -3.01 30.19 22.21
C LYS A 25 -1.84 29.72 21.35
N SER A 26 -0.64 29.65 21.93
CA SER A 26 0.55 29.15 21.24
C SER A 26 0.40 27.69 20.85
N LEU A 27 -0.11 26.84 21.75
CA LEU A 27 -0.35 25.42 21.47
C LEU A 27 -1.41 25.22 20.39
N LEU A 28 -2.49 26.01 20.39
CA LEU A 28 -3.50 25.98 19.34
C LEU A 28 -2.93 26.42 17.98
N PHE A 29 -2.08 27.45 17.97
CA PHE A 29 -1.42 27.93 16.75
C PHE A 29 -0.44 26.89 16.20
N CYS A 30 0.40 26.27 17.05
CA CYS A 30 1.26 25.16 16.65
C CYS A 30 0.46 23.97 16.10
N LEU A 31 -0.68 23.65 16.72
CA LEU A 31 -1.58 22.60 16.23
C LEU A 31 -2.12 22.95 14.84
N VAL A 32 -2.58 24.18 14.63
CA VAL A 32 -3.05 24.63 13.31
C VAL A 32 -1.94 24.55 12.26
N LEU A 33 -0.71 24.98 12.57
CA LEU A 33 0.41 24.89 11.63
C LEU A 33 0.74 23.43 11.24
N LEU A 34 0.70 22.50 12.21
CA LEU A 34 0.93 21.08 11.95
C LEU A 34 -0.19 20.45 11.10
N LEU A 35 -1.43 20.93 11.23
CA LEU A 35 -2.54 20.48 10.41
C LEU A 35 -2.42 21.02 8.97
N VAL A 36 -1.92 22.24 8.80
CA VAL A 36 -1.72 22.87 7.48
C VAL A 36 -0.57 22.23 6.70
N SER A 37 0.52 21.81 7.37
CA SER A 37 1.66 21.18 6.68
C SER A 37 1.34 19.83 6.03
N ASN A 38 0.29 19.14 6.50
CA ASN A 38 -0.19 17.87 5.94
C ASN A 38 -1.53 18.01 5.19
N CYS A 39 -1.93 19.24 4.85
CA CYS A 39 -3.12 19.44 4.04
C CYS A 39 -2.93 18.78 2.67
N ALA A 40 -3.88 17.93 2.30
CA ALA A 40 -3.84 17.20 1.04
C ALA A 40 -3.75 18.11 -0.20
N VAL A 41 -4.19 19.36 -0.06
CA VAL A 41 -4.15 20.41 -1.09
C VAL A 41 -2.74 20.76 -1.56
N PHE A 42 -1.72 20.62 -0.71
CA PHE A 42 -0.34 20.96 -1.09
C PHE A 42 0.39 19.83 -1.82
N ASN A 43 -0.18 18.63 -1.86
CA ASN A 43 0.39 17.56 -2.65
C ASN A 43 -0.02 17.72 -4.11
N ARG A 44 0.97 17.90 -5.01
CA ARG A 44 0.77 17.98 -6.47
C ARG A 44 -0.02 16.80 -7.02
N ASN A 45 0.10 15.62 -6.41
CA ASN A 45 -0.64 14.43 -6.82
C ASN A 45 -2.15 14.53 -6.59
N ASN A 46 -2.60 15.45 -5.74
CA ASN A 46 -4.02 15.66 -5.43
C ASN A 46 -4.66 16.80 -6.24
N THR A 47 -3.92 17.42 -7.17
CA THR A 47 -4.39 18.57 -7.97
C THR A 47 -4.30 18.30 -9.49
N PRO A 48 -5.06 17.31 -10.01
CA PRO A 48 -4.95 16.90 -11.40
C PRO A 48 -5.35 17.97 -12.41
N LEU A 49 -6.31 18.85 -12.12
CA LEU A 49 -6.65 19.95 -13.03
C LEU A 49 -5.55 21.01 -13.04
N LEU A 50 -5.01 21.35 -11.86
CA LEU A 50 -3.89 22.29 -11.78
C LEU A 50 -2.69 21.78 -12.58
N VAL A 51 -2.35 20.48 -12.45
CA VAL A 51 -1.29 19.84 -13.24
C VAL A 51 -1.59 19.94 -14.74
N LYS A 52 -2.82 19.69 -15.18
CA LYS A 52 -3.21 19.86 -16.59
C LYS A 52 -3.09 21.30 -17.08
N VAL A 53 -3.40 22.28 -16.23
CA VAL A 53 -3.19 23.70 -16.54
C VAL A 53 -1.70 23.99 -16.70
N GLU A 54 -0.87 23.51 -15.78
CA GLU A 54 0.58 23.68 -15.87
C GLU A 54 1.17 23.07 -17.15
N GLU A 55 0.69 21.89 -17.54
CA GLU A 55 1.19 21.15 -18.70
C GLU A 55 0.75 21.75 -20.05
N ASN A 56 -0.46 22.32 -20.13
CA ASN A 56 -1.05 22.70 -21.43
C ASN A 56 -1.20 24.22 -21.63
N LEU A 57 -1.27 25.02 -20.57
CA LEU A 57 -1.56 26.46 -20.65
C LEU A 57 -0.33 27.35 -20.38
N ILE A 58 0.74 26.80 -19.82
CA ILE A 58 1.95 27.56 -19.53
C ILE A 58 2.91 27.47 -20.72
N PRO A 59 3.18 28.58 -21.44
CA PRO A 59 4.13 28.57 -22.54
C PRO A 59 5.57 28.36 -22.05
N GLU A 60 6.40 27.73 -22.86
CA GLU A 60 7.80 27.42 -22.53
C GLU A 60 8.69 28.68 -22.48
N GLU A 61 8.43 29.64 -23.37
CA GLU A 61 9.21 30.88 -23.46
C GLU A 61 8.90 31.87 -22.33
N THR A 62 9.94 32.45 -21.74
CA THR A 62 9.85 33.37 -20.59
C THR A 62 8.99 34.61 -20.86
N LEU A 63 9.12 35.24 -22.03
CA LEU A 63 8.36 36.44 -22.37
C LEU A 63 6.87 36.12 -22.56
N SER A 64 6.58 35.04 -23.27
CA SER A 64 5.21 34.52 -23.45
C SER A 64 4.58 34.14 -22.12
N LYS A 65 5.36 33.60 -21.17
CA LYS A 65 4.91 33.30 -19.81
C LYS A 65 4.53 34.55 -19.04
N ILE A 66 5.35 35.61 -19.08
CA ILE A 66 5.02 36.86 -18.39
C ILE A 66 3.76 37.49 -18.99
N ALA A 67 3.66 37.53 -20.33
CA ALA A 67 2.51 38.09 -21.03
C ALA A 67 1.20 37.33 -20.75
N ALA A 68 1.26 35.99 -20.70
CA ALA A 68 0.10 35.14 -20.43
C ALA A 68 -0.22 34.99 -18.92
N SER A 69 0.63 35.50 -18.03
CA SER A 69 0.51 35.29 -16.59
C SER A 69 -0.82 35.68 -15.96
N PRO A 70 -1.47 36.81 -16.32
CA PRO A 70 -2.77 37.16 -15.74
C PRO A 70 -3.85 36.11 -16.03
N PHE A 71 -3.75 35.44 -17.19
CA PHE A 71 -4.70 34.43 -17.61
C PHE A 71 -4.46 33.08 -16.92
N TYR A 72 -3.27 32.49 -17.07
CA TYR A 72 -3.04 31.15 -16.52
C TYR A 72 -3.02 31.15 -14.98
N ILE A 73 -2.63 32.25 -14.31
CA ILE A 73 -2.71 32.34 -12.85
C ILE A 73 -4.18 32.23 -12.41
N THR A 74 -5.07 32.96 -13.08
CA THR A 74 -6.50 32.95 -12.76
C THR A 74 -7.12 31.57 -13.01
N VAL A 75 -6.81 30.97 -14.16
CA VAL A 75 -7.27 29.61 -14.52
C VAL A 75 -6.70 28.58 -13.55
N GLY A 76 -5.42 28.69 -13.19
CA GLY A 76 -4.75 27.81 -12.24
C GLY A 76 -5.35 27.87 -10.83
N ILE A 77 -5.64 29.07 -10.32
CA ILE A 77 -6.32 29.23 -9.02
C ILE A 77 -7.70 28.55 -9.06
N LEU A 78 -8.49 28.78 -10.11
CA LEU A 78 -9.81 28.17 -10.25
C LEU A 78 -9.71 26.63 -10.34
N ALA A 79 -8.75 26.12 -11.11
CA ALA A 79 -8.47 24.68 -11.21
C ALA A 79 -8.09 24.09 -9.84
N GLY A 80 -7.21 24.76 -9.09
CA GLY A 80 -6.83 24.34 -7.74
C GLY A 80 -8.00 24.34 -6.75
N LEU A 81 -8.92 25.31 -6.84
CA LEU A 81 -10.14 25.34 -6.03
C LEU A 81 -11.10 24.19 -6.38
N ILE A 82 -11.29 23.91 -7.67
CA ILE A 82 -12.11 22.78 -8.14
C ILE A 82 -11.49 21.46 -7.70
N ASP A 83 -10.17 21.33 -7.82
CA ASP A 83 -9.42 20.16 -7.35
C ASP A 83 -9.65 19.94 -5.85
N MET A 84 -9.53 20.99 -5.04
CA MET A 84 -9.69 20.93 -3.60
C MET A 84 -11.12 20.59 -3.17
N ILE A 85 -12.14 21.20 -3.78
CA ILE A 85 -13.53 21.12 -3.30
C ILE A 85 -14.27 19.92 -3.88
N ILE A 86 -13.97 19.55 -5.13
CA ILE A 86 -14.77 18.58 -5.88
C ILE A 86 -13.95 17.33 -6.19
N ILE A 87 -12.81 17.49 -6.88
CA ILE A 87 -12.14 16.35 -7.50
C ILE A 87 -11.41 15.50 -6.46
N HIS A 88 -10.63 16.12 -5.58
CA HIS A 88 -9.90 15.37 -4.55
C HIS A 88 -10.86 14.62 -3.61
N PRO A 89 -11.91 15.24 -3.04
CA PRO A 89 -12.91 14.50 -2.27
C PRO A 89 -13.55 13.35 -3.06
N ALA A 90 -13.88 13.56 -4.34
CA ALA A 90 -14.46 12.51 -5.19
C ALA A 90 -13.50 11.31 -5.39
N ILE A 91 -12.20 11.57 -5.64
CA ILE A 91 -11.18 10.53 -5.80
C ILE A 91 -11.00 9.71 -4.50
N ARG A 92 -11.30 10.28 -3.32
CA ARG A 92 -11.15 9.59 -2.03
C ARG A 92 -12.31 8.67 -1.66
N ILE A 93 -13.47 8.78 -2.30
CA ILE A 93 -14.64 7.92 -2.08
C ILE A 93 -14.30 6.41 -2.11
N PRO A 94 -13.65 5.86 -3.16
CA PRO A 94 -13.40 4.41 -3.22
C PRO A 94 -12.49 3.91 -2.10
N ASN A 95 -11.54 4.72 -1.65
CA ASN A 95 -10.65 4.33 -0.54
C ASN A 95 -11.42 4.33 0.78
N ALA A 96 -12.22 5.37 1.04
CA ALA A 96 -13.05 5.43 2.25
C ALA A 96 -14.10 4.31 2.29
N ALA A 97 -14.65 3.93 1.14
CA ALA A 97 -15.55 2.79 1.03
C ALA A 97 -14.84 1.47 1.40
N ARG A 98 -13.64 1.23 0.85
CA ARG A 98 -12.85 0.02 1.19
C ARG A 98 -12.50 -0.02 2.66
N ASP A 99 -12.03 1.08 3.23
CA ASP A 99 -11.68 1.15 4.65
C ASP A 99 -12.90 0.94 5.56
N THR A 100 -14.07 1.43 5.16
CA THR A 100 -15.32 1.18 5.88
C THR A 100 -15.73 -0.29 5.82
N VAL A 101 -15.58 -0.92 4.65
CA VAL A 101 -15.82 -2.36 4.48
C VAL A 101 -14.84 -3.15 5.35
N ASP A 102 -13.55 -2.82 5.29
CA ASP A 102 -12.52 -3.52 6.05
C ASP A 102 -12.66 -3.35 7.56
N ALA A 103 -13.07 -2.17 8.03
CA ALA A 103 -13.23 -1.90 9.45
C ALA A 103 -14.52 -2.48 10.05
N LEU A 104 -15.64 -2.41 9.31
CA LEU A 104 -16.96 -2.75 9.88
C LEU A 104 -17.57 -4.04 9.33
N TRP A 105 -17.20 -4.44 8.10
CA TRP A 105 -17.83 -5.55 7.37
C TRP A 105 -16.89 -6.75 7.21
N THR A 106 -15.57 -6.58 7.25
CA THR A 106 -14.60 -7.68 7.15
C THR A 106 -14.40 -8.33 8.52
N PRO A 107 -14.87 -9.57 8.73
CA PRO A 107 -14.85 -10.19 10.05
C PRO A 107 -13.46 -10.68 10.43
N SER A 108 -13.12 -10.57 11.72
CA SER A 108 -11.97 -11.30 12.26
C SER A 108 -12.20 -12.82 12.11
N PRO A 109 -11.17 -13.57 11.69
CA PRO A 109 -11.27 -15.02 11.47
C PRO A 109 -11.74 -15.80 12.70
N GLU A 110 -11.61 -15.22 13.89
CA GLU A 110 -11.97 -15.85 15.17
C GLU A 110 -13.45 -15.68 15.55
N THR A 111 -14.20 -14.81 14.86
CA THR A 111 -15.62 -14.56 15.20
C THR A 111 -16.55 -15.56 14.53
N GLY A 112 -17.36 -16.29 15.32
CA GLY A 112 -18.36 -17.23 14.80
C GLY A 112 -19.57 -16.55 14.13
N TYR A 113 -20.31 -17.29 13.31
CA TYR A 113 -21.44 -16.78 12.50
C TYR A 113 -22.53 -16.06 13.32
N VAL A 114 -22.94 -16.63 14.45
CA VAL A 114 -24.04 -16.09 15.28
C VAL A 114 -23.68 -14.72 15.85
N THR A 115 -22.45 -14.57 16.37
CA THR A 115 -21.94 -13.30 16.87
C THR A 115 -21.93 -12.23 15.77
N ARG A 116 -21.59 -12.60 14.52
CA ARG A 116 -21.62 -11.67 13.38
C ARG A 116 -23.03 -11.16 13.08
N MET A 117 -24.03 -12.05 13.08
CA MET A 117 -25.42 -11.65 12.86
C MET A 117 -25.94 -10.73 13.96
N ALA A 118 -25.49 -10.92 15.21
CA ALA A 118 -25.84 -10.04 16.32
C ALA A 118 -25.27 -8.61 16.16
N PHE A 119 -24.11 -8.44 15.52
CA PHE A 119 -23.49 -7.13 15.29
C PHE A 119 -23.95 -6.41 14.01
N MET A 120 -24.59 -7.12 13.08
CA MET A 120 -25.07 -6.55 11.81
C MET A 120 -25.89 -5.24 11.94
N PRO A 121 -26.88 -5.10 12.84
CA PRO A 121 -27.62 -3.84 12.96
C PRO A 121 -26.72 -2.67 13.36
N PHE A 122 -25.72 -2.90 14.21
CA PHE A 122 -24.75 -1.87 14.60
C PHE A 122 -23.83 -1.51 13.45
N THR A 123 -23.33 -2.50 12.70
CA THR A 123 -22.52 -2.28 11.50
C THR A 123 -23.24 -1.42 10.47
N ILE A 124 -24.53 -1.69 10.20
CA ILE A 124 -25.35 -0.90 9.27
C ILE A 124 -25.48 0.55 9.75
N ILE A 125 -25.79 0.75 11.04
CA ILE A 125 -25.95 2.09 11.64
C ILE A 125 -24.63 2.87 11.61
N LEU A 126 -23.50 2.22 11.89
CA LEU A 126 -22.18 2.86 11.97
C LEU A 126 -21.53 3.13 10.59
N THR A 127 -21.91 2.39 9.56
CA THR A 127 -21.35 2.52 8.20
C THR A 127 -21.32 3.97 7.68
N PRO A 128 -22.43 4.74 7.67
CA PRO A 128 -22.39 6.11 7.15
C PRO A 128 -21.49 7.03 7.96
N PHE A 129 -21.40 6.86 9.27
CA PHE A 129 -20.54 7.68 10.13
C PHE A 129 -19.06 7.38 9.92
N PHE A 130 -18.71 6.10 9.83
CA PHE A 130 -17.34 5.67 9.59
C PHE A 130 -16.87 6.08 8.19
N PHE A 131 -17.70 5.85 7.18
CA PHE A 131 -17.43 6.29 5.81
C PHE A 131 -17.25 7.80 5.72
N THR A 132 -18.18 8.58 6.27
CA THR A 132 -18.11 10.05 6.21
C THR A 132 -16.88 10.58 6.97
N GLY A 133 -16.58 9.99 8.13
CA GLY A 133 -15.41 10.34 8.92
C GLY A 133 -14.10 10.08 8.17
N ASP A 134 -13.92 8.87 7.63
CA ASP A 134 -12.71 8.52 6.88
C ASP A 134 -12.59 9.32 5.57
N TRP A 135 -13.69 9.47 4.83
CA TRP A 135 -13.75 10.27 3.61
C TRP A 135 -13.34 11.73 3.84
N LEU A 136 -13.91 12.37 4.87
CA LEU A 136 -13.56 13.76 5.21
C LEU A 136 -12.12 13.87 5.70
N PHE A 137 -11.67 12.94 6.54
CA PHE A 137 -10.32 12.92 7.06
C PHE A 137 -9.30 12.81 5.91
N ARG A 138 -9.49 11.88 4.97
CA ARG A 138 -8.62 11.73 3.80
C ARG A 138 -8.75 12.85 2.76
N SER A 139 -9.91 13.52 2.72
CA SER A 139 -10.10 14.71 1.89
C SER A 139 -9.28 15.89 2.43
N MET A 140 -9.17 16.00 3.76
CA MET A 140 -8.42 17.08 4.41
C MET A 140 -6.92 16.79 4.56
N PHE A 141 -6.55 15.54 4.87
CA PHE A 141 -5.19 15.15 5.21
C PHE A 141 -4.60 14.14 4.23
N ASP A 142 -3.34 14.34 3.85
CA ASP A 142 -2.62 13.40 3.00
C ASP A 142 -1.99 12.27 3.83
N VAL A 143 -2.82 11.31 4.25
CA VAL A 143 -2.37 10.25 5.18
C VAL A 143 -1.69 9.07 4.47
N ASN A 144 -1.91 8.91 3.16
CA ASN A 144 -1.38 7.76 2.41
C ASN A 144 -0.46 8.12 1.25
N GLY A 145 -0.11 9.40 1.04
CA GLY A 145 0.82 9.83 -0.01
C GLY A 145 0.61 9.07 -1.32
N ASN A 146 -0.64 9.01 -1.79
CA ASN A 146 -1.11 8.03 -2.77
C ASN A 146 -0.21 8.03 -4.03
N PRO A 147 0.67 7.03 -4.25
CA PRO A 147 1.61 7.06 -5.36
C PRO A 147 0.94 6.73 -6.71
N ASP A 148 -0.27 6.17 -6.69
CA ASP A 148 -0.74 5.34 -7.80
C ASP A 148 -2.00 5.84 -8.52
N GLN A 149 -2.89 6.63 -7.91
CA GLN A 149 -4.16 7.00 -8.57
C GLN A 149 -4.12 8.28 -9.42
N SER A 150 -3.23 9.24 -9.15
CA SER A 150 -3.06 10.38 -10.07
C SER A 150 -2.13 10.04 -11.25
N ARG A 151 -1.32 8.99 -11.12
CA ARG A 151 -0.47 8.47 -12.20
C ARG A 151 -1.24 7.72 -13.28
N SER A 152 -2.41 7.15 -12.97
CA SER A 152 -3.19 6.39 -13.94
C SER A 152 -4.03 7.25 -14.90
N VAL A 153 -4.13 8.56 -14.67
CA VAL A 153 -4.94 9.47 -15.51
C VAL A 153 -4.09 10.33 -16.47
N SER A 154 -2.78 10.49 -16.26
CA SER A 154 -1.97 11.40 -17.09
C SER A 154 -0.54 10.98 -17.41
N LYS A 155 -0.06 9.79 -17.02
CA LYS A 155 1.13 9.26 -17.72
C LYS A 155 0.65 8.65 -19.03
N GLU A 156 0.94 9.33 -20.13
CA GLU A 156 1.23 8.66 -21.40
C GLU A 156 1.92 7.34 -21.05
N ILE A 157 1.31 6.22 -21.46
CA ILE A 157 1.96 4.92 -21.39
C ILE A 157 3.34 5.16 -21.99
N PRO A 158 4.44 5.09 -21.21
CA PRO A 158 5.75 5.38 -21.75
C PRO A 158 5.88 4.51 -22.99
N VAL A 159 6.08 5.11 -24.17
CA VAL A 159 6.18 4.37 -25.42
C VAL A 159 7.31 3.37 -25.23
N ILE A 160 6.95 2.13 -24.91
CA ILE A 160 7.90 1.06 -24.71
C ILE A 160 8.43 0.80 -26.12
N PRO A 161 9.75 0.90 -26.36
CA PRO A 161 10.29 0.50 -27.64
C PRO A 161 9.82 -0.93 -27.93
N ASP A 162 9.09 -1.14 -29.02
CA ASP A 162 8.58 -2.47 -29.38
C ASP A 162 9.71 -3.51 -29.50
N ASN A 163 10.95 -3.05 -29.66
CA ASN A 163 12.16 -3.86 -29.79
C ASN A 163 13.13 -3.76 -28.59
N ILE A 164 12.64 -3.84 -27.35
CA ILE A 164 13.53 -4.14 -26.21
C ILE A 164 14.03 -5.58 -26.35
N ASP A 165 15.34 -5.73 -26.59
CA ASP A 165 16.06 -6.99 -26.45
C ASP A 165 16.26 -7.29 -24.95
N ILE A 166 15.41 -8.17 -24.41
CA ILE A 166 15.39 -8.50 -22.98
C ILE A 166 16.69 -9.17 -22.52
N GLU A 167 17.36 -9.92 -23.40
CA GLU A 167 18.62 -10.58 -23.04
C GLU A 167 19.73 -9.56 -22.82
N LEU A 168 19.78 -8.52 -23.66
CA LEU A 168 20.67 -7.38 -23.46
C LEU A 168 20.36 -6.66 -22.13
N VAL A 169 19.09 -6.38 -21.85
CA VAL A 169 18.67 -5.70 -20.60
C VAL A 169 19.03 -6.53 -19.36
N ILE A 170 18.83 -7.84 -19.40
CA ILE A 170 19.23 -8.77 -18.33
C ILE A 170 20.75 -8.72 -18.14
N SER A 171 21.53 -8.73 -19.23
CA SER A 171 22.99 -8.68 -19.17
C SER A 171 23.51 -7.37 -18.54
N GLN A 172 22.83 -6.26 -18.80
CA GLN A 172 23.13 -4.93 -18.24
C GLN A 172 22.65 -4.77 -16.79
N LYS A 173 21.88 -5.73 -16.27
CA LYS A 173 21.25 -5.71 -14.94
C LYS A 173 20.43 -4.44 -14.66
N ASN A 174 19.78 -3.89 -15.70
CA ASN A 174 18.97 -2.68 -15.55
C ASN A 174 17.60 -3.00 -14.93
N ALA A 175 17.53 -2.98 -13.60
CA ALA A 175 16.33 -3.36 -12.85
C ALA A 175 15.06 -2.56 -13.23
N ASN A 176 15.20 -1.30 -13.66
CA ASN A 176 14.05 -0.49 -14.04
C ASN A 176 13.44 -0.93 -15.37
N GLU A 177 14.27 -1.27 -16.36
CA GLU A 177 13.80 -1.77 -17.65
C GLU A 177 13.24 -3.19 -17.55
N ILE A 178 13.88 -4.06 -16.76
CA ILE A 178 13.35 -5.39 -16.46
C ILE A 178 11.97 -5.29 -15.83
N HIS A 179 11.80 -4.41 -14.82
CA HIS A 179 10.51 -4.24 -14.16
C HIS A 179 9.42 -3.76 -15.12
N ARG A 180 9.74 -2.81 -16.01
CA ARG A 180 8.80 -2.35 -17.05
C ARG A 180 8.44 -3.47 -18.02
N TRP A 181 9.43 -4.23 -18.47
CA TRP A 181 9.20 -5.35 -19.36
C TRP A 181 8.26 -6.40 -18.73
N LEU A 182 8.49 -6.75 -17.45
CA LEU A 182 7.60 -7.64 -16.70
C LEU A 182 6.18 -7.09 -16.60
N GLN A 183 6.00 -5.80 -16.32
CA GLN A 183 4.67 -5.21 -16.14
C GLN A 183 3.85 -5.13 -17.43
N TYR A 184 4.48 -4.84 -18.57
CA TYR A 184 3.75 -4.41 -19.76
C TYR A 184 3.93 -5.29 -20.99
N LYS A 185 5.01 -6.10 -21.06
CA LYS A 185 5.35 -6.87 -22.28
C LYS A 185 5.38 -8.38 -22.06
N ALA A 186 5.71 -8.83 -20.85
CA ALA A 186 5.85 -10.26 -20.57
C ALA A 186 4.54 -11.03 -20.81
N SER A 187 4.60 -12.00 -21.72
CA SER A 187 3.49 -12.83 -22.16
C SER A 187 3.55 -14.25 -21.57
N ASP A 188 2.57 -15.09 -21.89
CA ASP A 188 2.52 -16.49 -21.47
C ASP A 188 3.67 -17.33 -22.03
N GLN A 189 4.28 -16.88 -23.12
CA GLN A 189 5.36 -17.60 -23.81
C GLN A 189 6.72 -17.36 -23.13
N ASP A 190 6.85 -16.30 -22.34
CA ASP A 190 8.14 -15.86 -21.79
C ASP A 190 8.49 -16.50 -20.43
N ASN A 191 7.88 -17.63 -20.07
CA ASN A 191 8.05 -18.24 -18.74
C ASN A 191 9.53 -18.52 -18.42
N GLU A 192 10.32 -18.98 -19.39
CA GLU A 192 11.74 -19.27 -19.17
C GLU A 192 12.54 -18.01 -18.85
N THR A 193 12.31 -16.93 -19.60
CA THR A 193 12.92 -15.62 -19.35
C THR A 193 12.49 -15.07 -17.99
N VAL A 194 11.21 -15.20 -17.63
CA VAL A 194 10.70 -14.76 -16.31
C VAL A 194 11.32 -15.58 -15.18
N ARG A 195 11.51 -16.90 -15.34
CA ARG A 195 12.23 -17.75 -14.36
C ARG A 195 13.68 -17.30 -14.22
N LYS A 196 14.38 -17.05 -15.33
CA LYS A 196 15.76 -16.55 -15.33
C LYS A 196 15.87 -15.21 -14.60
N ILE A 197 14.94 -14.29 -14.83
CA ILE A 197 14.87 -13.01 -14.11
C ILE A 197 14.61 -13.24 -12.62
N PHE A 198 13.67 -14.13 -12.28
CA PHE A 198 13.36 -14.47 -10.89
C PHE A 198 14.58 -15.01 -10.15
N ASP A 199 15.34 -15.91 -10.78
CA ASP A 199 16.57 -16.50 -10.23
C ASP A 199 17.67 -15.45 -10.06
N LEU A 200 17.92 -14.64 -11.09
CA LEU A 200 19.00 -13.65 -11.10
C LEU A 200 18.77 -12.49 -10.14
N PHE A 201 17.51 -12.11 -9.94
CA PHE A 201 17.12 -10.95 -9.14
C PHE A 201 16.33 -11.35 -7.90
N ILE A 202 16.64 -12.51 -7.32
CA ILE A 202 15.96 -13.03 -6.13
C ILE A 202 16.05 -12.07 -4.93
N GLU A 203 17.11 -11.27 -4.83
CA GLU A 203 17.29 -10.30 -3.74
C GLU A 203 16.51 -8.99 -3.96
N ASP A 204 16.21 -8.64 -5.22
CA ASP A 204 15.44 -7.43 -5.54
C ASP A 204 13.95 -7.72 -5.31
N TYR A 205 13.40 -7.17 -4.22
CA TYR A 205 11.99 -7.35 -3.84
C TYR A 205 11.02 -7.04 -4.99
N ARG A 206 11.28 -5.96 -5.73
CA ARG A 206 10.36 -5.42 -6.74
C ARG A 206 10.34 -6.31 -7.98
N LEU A 207 11.51 -6.78 -8.42
CA LEU A 207 11.61 -7.72 -9.53
C LEU A 207 11.13 -9.12 -9.15
N ARG A 208 11.50 -9.60 -7.96
CA ARG A 208 11.02 -10.88 -7.43
C ARG A 208 9.49 -10.93 -7.39
N GLN A 209 8.85 -9.88 -6.86
CA GLN A 209 7.38 -9.82 -6.76
C GLN A 209 6.72 -9.77 -8.15
N ALA A 210 7.24 -8.95 -9.07
CA ALA A 210 6.69 -8.84 -10.42
C ALA A 210 6.81 -10.17 -11.20
N SER A 211 7.99 -10.81 -11.14
CA SER A 211 8.22 -12.12 -11.75
C SER A 211 7.33 -13.20 -11.11
N PHE A 212 7.21 -13.22 -9.79
CA PHE A 212 6.32 -14.16 -9.09
C PHE A 212 4.87 -14.00 -9.53
N GLN A 213 4.37 -12.76 -9.57
CA GLN A 213 3.00 -12.48 -10.01
C GLN A 213 2.76 -13.00 -11.42
N LEU A 214 3.69 -12.80 -12.36
CA LEU A 214 3.56 -13.35 -13.72
C LEU A 214 3.59 -14.87 -13.79
N LEU A 215 4.41 -15.52 -12.96
CA LEU A 215 4.49 -16.99 -12.93
C LEU A 215 3.24 -17.63 -12.29
N SER A 216 2.48 -16.86 -11.50
CA SER A 216 1.33 -17.34 -10.72
C SER A 216 -0.02 -16.70 -11.07
N ASN A 217 -0.06 -15.80 -12.07
CA ASN A 217 -1.25 -14.99 -12.41
C ASN A 217 -2.46 -15.83 -12.84
N SER A 218 -2.23 -16.88 -13.62
CA SER A 218 -3.26 -17.82 -14.08
C SER A 218 -3.01 -19.21 -13.53
N GLU A 219 -4.07 -20.01 -13.44
CA GLU A 219 -3.96 -21.40 -12.97
C GLU A 219 -3.06 -22.23 -13.89
N GLN A 220 -3.19 -22.07 -15.21
CA GLN A 220 -2.38 -22.78 -16.19
C GLN A 220 -0.89 -22.41 -16.08
N ARG A 221 -0.58 -21.11 -15.95
CA ARG A 221 0.82 -20.68 -15.75
C ARG A 221 1.35 -21.18 -14.41
N PHE A 222 0.55 -21.09 -13.35
CA PHE A 222 0.94 -21.59 -12.04
C PHE A 222 1.32 -23.07 -12.10
N GLN A 223 0.46 -23.93 -12.68
CA GLN A 223 0.73 -25.37 -12.82
C GLN A 223 2.02 -25.65 -13.60
N LYS A 224 2.28 -24.93 -14.70
CA LYS A 224 3.52 -25.08 -15.48
C LYS A 224 4.78 -24.68 -14.70
N ASN A 225 4.65 -23.79 -13.74
CA ASN A 225 5.74 -23.20 -12.97
C ASN A 225 5.79 -23.72 -11.51
N GLU A 226 4.91 -24.63 -11.13
CA GLU A 226 4.72 -25.05 -9.74
C GLU A 226 5.98 -25.68 -9.16
N ASP A 227 6.58 -26.64 -9.85
CA ASP A 227 7.82 -27.30 -9.42
C ASP A 227 8.98 -26.30 -9.26
N PHE A 228 9.07 -25.33 -10.16
CA PHE A 228 10.05 -24.25 -10.08
C PHE A 228 9.83 -23.43 -8.81
N LEU A 229 8.60 -22.98 -8.53
CA LEU A 229 8.26 -22.21 -7.34
C LEU A 229 8.47 -23.01 -6.04
N ILE A 230 8.18 -24.32 -6.04
CA ILE A 230 8.42 -25.20 -4.90
C ILE A 230 9.91 -25.27 -4.55
N SER A 231 10.80 -25.23 -5.55
CA SER A 231 12.26 -25.26 -5.33
C SER A 231 12.82 -24.07 -4.53
N TYR A 232 12.00 -23.02 -4.37
CA TYR A 232 12.31 -21.81 -3.63
C TYR A 232 11.82 -21.78 -2.18
N LEU A 233 11.04 -22.78 -1.75
CA LEU A 233 10.66 -22.90 -0.35
C LEU A 233 11.91 -22.99 0.54
N ASN A 234 11.85 -22.29 1.67
CA ASN A 234 12.90 -22.23 2.71
C ASN A 234 14.21 -21.58 2.25
N ARG A 235 14.20 -20.86 1.12
CA ARG A 235 15.37 -20.08 0.67
C ARG A 235 15.38 -18.68 1.25
N ASN A 236 14.21 -18.06 1.36
CA ASN A 236 14.07 -16.67 1.83
C ASN A 236 12.73 -16.50 2.57
N ARG A 237 12.77 -15.90 3.76
CA ARG A 237 11.60 -15.75 4.65
C ARG A 237 10.46 -14.92 4.04
N ASP A 238 10.79 -13.86 3.31
CA ASP A 238 9.80 -12.98 2.67
C ASP A 238 9.18 -13.67 1.46
N LEU A 239 9.99 -14.42 0.72
CA LEU A 239 9.53 -15.22 -0.40
C LEU A 239 8.58 -16.32 0.06
N ASP A 240 8.91 -17.00 1.16
CA ASP A 240 8.07 -18.05 1.73
C ASP A 240 6.65 -17.56 2.02
N TYR A 241 6.49 -16.32 2.52
CA TYR A 241 5.15 -15.74 2.74
C TYR A 241 4.32 -15.72 1.45
N THR A 242 4.96 -15.27 0.38
CA THR A 242 4.32 -15.07 -0.92
C THR A 242 4.03 -16.41 -1.59
N LEU A 243 4.97 -17.35 -1.52
CA LEU A 243 4.83 -18.71 -2.04
C LEU A 243 3.69 -19.45 -1.33
N THR A 244 3.70 -19.48 0.00
CA THR A 244 2.67 -20.22 0.75
C THR A 244 1.28 -19.67 0.48
N TYR A 245 1.14 -18.34 0.42
CA TYR A 245 -0.14 -17.71 0.07
C TYR A 245 -0.65 -18.16 -1.31
N ALA A 246 0.20 -18.19 -2.33
CA ALA A 246 -0.22 -18.67 -3.65
C ALA A 246 -0.55 -20.16 -3.65
N PHE A 247 0.22 -20.98 -2.94
CA PHE A 247 -0.05 -22.42 -2.82
C PHE A 247 -1.37 -22.71 -2.10
N GLU A 248 -1.70 -21.93 -1.06
CA GLU A 248 -2.98 -21.98 -0.35
C GLU A 248 -4.16 -21.59 -1.25
N LEU A 249 -4.00 -20.53 -2.04
CA LEU A 249 -5.01 -20.02 -2.96
C LEU A 249 -5.29 -21.03 -4.08
N ARG A 250 -4.24 -21.68 -4.59
CA ARG A 250 -4.33 -22.68 -5.67
C ARG A 250 -4.56 -24.12 -5.18
N LYS A 251 -4.64 -24.35 -3.87
CA LYS A 251 -4.79 -25.68 -3.25
C LYS A 251 -3.77 -26.70 -3.79
N SER A 252 -2.51 -26.26 -3.92
CA SER A 252 -1.43 -27.06 -4.49
C SER A 252 -1.07 -28.26 -3.62
N LYS A 253 -1.34 -29.47 -4.11
CA LYS A 253 -0.96 -30.72 -3.44
C LYS A 253 0.55 -30.96 -3.47
N ALA A 254 1.20 -30.62 -4.58
CA ALA A 254 2.66 -30.78 -4.72
C ALA A 254 3.40 -29.89 -3.72
N ALA A 255 2.99 -28.63 -3.56
CA ALA A 255 3.58 -27.75 -2.57
C ALA A 255 3.29 -28.21 -1.14
N SER A 256 2.08 -28.70 -0.86
CA SER A 256 1.76 -29.27 0.45
C SER A 256 2.67 -30.47 0.80
N ALA A 257 2.92 -31.36 -0.16
CA ALA A 257 3.86 -32.47 0.02
C ALA A 257 5.29 -31.99 0.26
N ALA A 258 5.75 -30.97 -0.49
CA ALA A 258 7.07 -30.39 -0.32
C ALA A 258 7.23 -29.70 1.04
N MET A 259 6.25 -28.89 1.46
CA MET A 259 6.21 -28.27 2.80
C MET A 259 6.22 -29.31 3.92
N LEU A 260 5.43 -30.38 3.77
CA LEU A 260 5.42 -31.49 4.73
C LEU A 260 6.79 -32.15 4.83
N LYS A 261 7.46 -32.38 3.69
CA LYS A 261 8.84 -32.89 3.68
C LYS A 261 9.80 -31.96 4.41
N LEU A 262 9.71 -30.65 4.19
CA LEU A 262 10.56 -29.66 4.87
C LEU A 262 10.33 -29.68 6.40
N VAL A 263 9.06 -29.60 6.84
CA VAL A 263 8.69 -29.65 8.27
C VAL A 263 9.14 -30.94 8.93
N THR A 264 9.12 -32.05 8.19
CA THR A 264 9.45 -33.36 8.75
C THR A 264 10.94 -33.67 8.75
N THR A 265 11.71 -33.17 7.78
CA THR A 265 13.12 -33.59 7.56
C THR A 265 14.15 -32.53 7.87
N GLN A 266 13.80 -31.24 7.88
CA GLN A 266 14.76 -30.14 8.03
C GLN A 266 14.68 -29.45 9.39
N LYS A 267 15.83 -28.90 9.83
CA LYS A 267 15.87 -27.92 10.93
C LYS A 267 15.38 -26.57 10.41
N LEU A 268 14.06 -26.42 10.32
CA LEU A 268 13.43 -25.14 10.07
C LEU A 268 13.48 -24.27 11.34
N THR A 269 13.44 -22.96 11.15
CA THR A 269 13.11 -22.06 12.27
C THR A 269 11.68 -22.34 12.72
N ASN A 270 11.36 -22.11 14.01
CA ASN A 270 10.00 -22.31 14.53
C ASN A 270 8.96 -21.52 13.73
N GLU A 271 9.32 -20.32 13.28
CA GLU A 271 8.44 -19.48 12.47
C GLU A 271 8.14 -20.10 11.09
N ALA A 272 9.18 -20.56 10.37
CA ALA A 272 9.00 -21.19 9.07
C ALA A 272 8.20 -22.49 9.18
N ALA A 273 8.51 -23.31 10.19
CA ALA A 273 7.76 -24.54 10.48
C ALA A 273 6.28 -24.24 10.75
N ASN A 274 5.96 -23.29 11.63
CA ASN A 274 4.58 -22.92 11.94
C ASN A 274 3.83 -22.43 10.70
N ARG A 275 4.47 -21.64 9.85
CA ARG A 275 3.87 -21.16 8.61
C ARG A 275 3.54 -22.30 7.65
N TYR A 276 4.48 -23.21 7.42
CA TYR A 276 4.24 -24.35 6.54
C TYR A 276 3.15 -25.27 7.09
N ILE A 277 3.11 -25.50 8.40
CA ILE A 277 2.04 -26.26 9.04
C ILE A 277 0.67 -25.61 8.80
N ASP A 278 0.55 -24.30 9.05
CA ASP A 278 -0.67 -23.54 8.79
C ASP A 278 -1.09 -23.62 7.30
N SER A 279 -0.12 -23.49 6.40
CA SER A 279 -0.35 -23.58 4.95
C SER A 279 -0.85 -24.96 4.53
N ILE A 280 -0.28 -26.05 5.07
CA ILE A 280 -0.71 -27.43 4.83
C ILE A 280 -2.18 -27.61 5.28
N PHE A 281 -2.54 -27.12 6.47
CA PHE A 281 -3.93 -27.18 6.95
C PHE A 281 -4.89 -26.40 6.05
N LYS A 282 -4.49 -25.22 5.55
CA LYS A 282 -5.30 -24.41 4.65
C LYS A 282 -5.44 -24.98 3.24
N ILE A 283 -4.45 -25.74 2.76
CA ILE A 283 -4.54 -26.50 1.50
C ILE A 283 -5.56 -27.65 1.63
N LYS A 284 -5.74 -28.18 2.85
CA LYS A 284 -6.75 -29.20 3.19
C LYS A 284 -6.56 -30.55 2.47
N ASP A 285 -5.32 -30.96 2.23
CA ASP A 285 -5.06 -32.33 1.77
C ASP A 285 -5.16 -33.32 2.97
N PRO A 286 -6.14 -34.25 2.97
CA PRO A 286 -6.37 -35.11 4.13
C PRO A 286 -5.19 -36.03 4.45
N GLN A 287 -4.44 -36.48 3.44
CA GLN A 287 -3.31 -37.37 3.64
C GLN A 287 -2.16 -36.64 4.34
N HIS A 288 -1.85 -35.43 3.90
CA HIS A 288 -0.79 -34.63 4.52
C HIS A 288 -1.14 -34.18 5.94
N ILE A 289 -2.41 -33.85 6.20
CA ILE A 289 -2.90 -33.53 7.55
C ILE A 289 -2.72 -34.74 8.48
N GLN A 290 -3.10 -35.94 8.04
CA GLN A 290 -2.99 -37.14 8.86
C GLN A 290 -1.53 -37.44 9.22
N ILE A 291 -0.61 -37.35 8.24
CA ILE A 291 0.82 -37.54 8.46
C ILE A 291 1.37 -36.54 9.49
N LEU A 292 0.92 -35.28 9.42
CA LEU A 292 1.33 -34.25 10.36
C LEU A 292 0.84 -34.56 11.79
N LEU A 293 -0.43 -34.96 11.93
CA LEU A 293 -1.03 -35.32 13.21
C LEU A 293 -0.35 -36.53 13.85
N ASP A 294 -0.06 -37.57 13.07
CA ASP A 294 0.63 -38.77 13.56
C ASP A 294 2.03 -38.42 14.09
N LYS A 295 2.74 -37.52 13.40
CA LYS A 295 4.05 -37.05 13.86
C LYS A 295 4.00 -36.17 15.10
N LEU A 296 2.93 -35.39 15.28
CA LEU A 296 2.73 -34.60 16.50
C LEU A 296 2.38 -35.49 17.70
N ARG A 297 1.65 -36.59 17.47
CA ARG A 297 1.32 -37.57 18.52
C ARG A 297 2.51 -38.42 18.97
N SER A 298 3.52 -38.60 18.13
CA SER A 298 4.70 -39.41 18.44
C SER A 298 5.79 -38.67 19.23
N LYS A 299 5.60 -37.38 19.53
CA LYS A 299 6.52 -36.57 20.34
C LYS A 299 5.96 -36.40 21.75
#